data_AF-A0A971YQ31-F1
#
_entry.id   AF-A0A971YQ31-F1
#
_cell.length_a   1.000
_cell.length_b   1.000
_cell.length_c   1.000
_cell.angle_alpha   90.00
_cell.angle_beta   90.00
_cell.angle_gamma   90.00
#
_symmetry.space_group_name_H-M   'P 1'
#
loop_
_entity.id
_entity.type
_entity.pdbx_description
1 polymer ?
#
loop_
_entity_poly.entity_id
_entity_poly.type
_entity_poly.pdbx_seq_one_letter_code
_entity_poly.pdbx_strand_id
1 'polypeptide(L)'
;KLVLNRPSVDGRPPYSITLSLTPQERTLIFEPISVTVADTTISAATLAPLMADYDLSLELPLLPGSKIKNVQLEDGRLLLMLSA
;
A
#
# COMPACT_ATOMS: atom_id res chain seq x y z
N LYS A 1 -9.29 -2.98 -6.76
CA LYS A 1 -8.85 -1.60 -6.44
C LYS A 1 -9.07 -1.38 -4.95
N LEU A 2 -8.02 -1.04 -4.22
CA LEU A 2 -8.05 -0.77 -2.78
C LEU A 2 -7.72 0.71 -2.56
N VAL A 3 -8.46 1.38 -1.67
CA VAL A 3 -8.18 2.76 -1.28
C VAL A 3 -7.90 2.77 0.21
N LEU A 4 -6.69 3.19 0.57
CA LEU A 4 -6.25 3.30 1.95
C LEU A 4 -6.25 4.78 2.34
N ASN A 5 -7.13 5.14 3.25
CA ASN A 5 -7.27 6.51 3.74
C ASN A 5 -6.53 6.64 5.06
N ARG A 6 -5.62 7.62 5.14
CA ARG A 6 -5.00 8.01 6.41
C ARG A 6 -5.55 9.37 6.84
N PRO A 7 -6.13 9.46 8.05
CA PRO A 7 -6.57 10.74 8.58
C PRO A 7 -5.37 11.66 8.86
N SER A 8 -5.66 12.94 9.04
CA SER A 8 -4.67 13.91 9.51
C SER A 8 -4.12 13.49 10.88
N VAL A 9 -2.79 13.50 11.04
CA VAL A 9 -2.11 13.17 12.30
C VAL A 9 -0.96 14.15 12.49
N ASP A 10 -0.85 14.77 13.67
CA ASP A 10 0.26 15.65 14.08
C ASP A 10 0.64 16.74 13.05
N GLY A 11 -0.37 17.44 12.51
CA GLY A 11 -0.16 18.52 11.53
C GLY A 11 0.19 18.05 10.11
N ARG A 12 0.22 16.74 9.85
CA ARG A 12 0.34 16.19 8.49
C ARG A 12 -1.04 16.12 7.83
N PRO A 13 -1.19 16.60 6.58
CA PRO A 13 -2.47 16.56 5.89
C PRO A 13 -2.96 15.12 5.69
N PRO A 14 -4.28 14.91 5.62
CA PRO A 14 -4.83 13.61 5.28
C PRO A 14 -4.39 13.21 3.87
N TYR A 15 -4.24 11.90 3.66
CA TYR A 15 -3.94 11.39 2.33
C TYR A 15 -4.66 10.07 2.04
N SER A 16 -4.89 9.82 0.76
CA SER A 16 -5.49 8.61 0.25
C SER A 16 -4.53 7.94 -0.73
N ILE A 17 -4.21 6.68 -0.51
CA ILE A 17 -3.42 5.85 -1.42
C ILE A 17 -4.38 4.96 -2.20
N THR A 18 -4.33 5.03 -3.52
CA THR A 18 -5.07 4.13 -4.41
C THR A 18 -4.12 3.07 -4.93
N LEU A 19 -4.47 1.81 -4.71
CA LEU A 19 -3.68 0.63 -5.10
C LEU A 19 -4.50 -0.31 -6.01
N SER A 20 -3.83 -0.92 -6.98
CA SER A 20 -4.30 -2.19 -7.55
C SER A 20 -3.96 -3.31 -6.55
N LEU A 21 -4.75 -4.38 -6.55
CA LEU A 21 -4.47 -5.58 -5.75
C LEU A 21 -4.61 -6.76 -6.69
N THR A 22 -3.52 -7.50 -6.84
CA THR A 22 -3.46 -8.73 -7.63
C THR A 22 -3.06 -9.88 -6.70
N PRO A 23 -3.99 -10.79 -6.36
CA PRO A 23 -3.63 -12.00 -5.64
C PRO A 23 -2.90 -12.98 -6.57
N GLN A 24 -1.78 -13.53 -6.11
CA GLN A 24 -1.01 -14.56 -6.80
C GLN A 24 -0.57 -15.63 -5.79
N GLU A 25 -1.25 -16.77 -5.81
CA GLU A 25 -1.03 -17.86 -4.85
C GLU A 25 -1.07 -17.37 -3.38
N ARG A 26 0.08 -17.38 -2.69
CA ARG A 26 0.26 -16.90 -1.31
C ARG A 26 0.84 -15.50 -1.24
N THR A 27 0.89 -14.78 -2.35
CA THR A 27 1.41 -13.41 -2.43
C THR A 27 0.30 -12.47 -2.85
N LEU A 28 0.15 -11.35 -2.14
CA LEU A 28 -0.67 -10.22 -2.56
C LEU A 28 0.24 -9.17 -3.14
N ILE A 29 0.05 -8.83 -4.41
CA ILE A 29 0.81 -7.79 -5.10
C ILE A 29 -0.03 -6.53 -5.09
N PHE A 30 0.50 -5.45 -4.51
CA PHE A 30 -0.10 -4.13 -4.55
C PHE A 30 0.73 -3.21 -5.42
N GLU A 31 0.09 -2.63 -6.44
CA GLU A 31 0.75 -1.64 -7.29
C GLU A 31 0.13 -0.27 -7.04
N PRO A 32 0.94 0.77 -6.77
CA PRO A 32 0.42 2.11 -6.59
C PRO A 32 -0.18 2.61 -7.91
N ILE A 33 -1.35 3.24 -7.80
CA ILE A 33 -2.01 3.93 -8.92
C ILE A 33 -1.84 5.44 -8.73
N SER A 34 -2.17 5.94 -7.54
CA SER A 34 -2.05 7.35 -7.20
C SER A 34 -2.06 7.57 -5.69
N VAL A 35 -1.54 8.73 -5.27
CA VAL A 35 -1.71 9.26 -3.92
C VAL A 35 -2.34 10.64 -4.01
N THR A 36 -3.35 10.90 -3.20
CA THR A 36 -3.96 12.21 -3.07
C THR A 36 -3.67 12.77 -1.69
N VAL A 37 -3.07 13.97 -1.61
CA VAL A 37 -2.75 14.68 -0.36
C VAL A 37 -3.44 16.04 -0.40
N ALA A 38 -4.35 16.32 0.54
CA ALA A 38 -5.07 17.61 0.63
C ALA A 38 -5.44 18.20 -0.75
N ASP A 39 -6.09 17.39 -1.59
CA ASP A 39 -6.57 17.72 -2.96
C ASP A 39 -5.53 17.69 -4.11
N THR A 40 -4.26 17.48 -3.82
CA THR A 40 -3.23 17.26 -4.87
C THR A 40 -3.08 15.77 -5.16
N THR A 41 -3.22 15.37 -6.43
CA THR A 41 -3.02 13.98 -6.85
C THR A 41 -1.66 13.79 -7.52
N ILE A 42 -0.88 12.86 -6.98
CA ILE A 42 0.44 12.43 -7.46
C ILE A 42 0.29 11.05 -8.09
N SER A 43 0.81 10.85 -9.30
CA SER A 43 0.73 9.57 -10.01
C SER A 43 1.79 8.56 -9.54
N ALA A 44 1.52 7.28 -9.79
CA ALA A 44 2.35 6.13 -9.40
C ALA A 44 3.83 6.25 -9.79
N ALA A 45 4.15 6.84 -10.95
CA ALA A 45 5.52 6.95 -11.45
C ALA A 45 6.46 7.71 -10.49
N THR A 46 5.90 8.62 -9.69
CA THR A 46 6.65 9.43 -8.72
C THR A 46 6.63 8.81 -7.30
N LEU A 47 5.85 7.73 -7.10
CA LEU A 47 5.59 7.12 -5.79
C LEU A 47 6.47 5.92 -5.48
N ALA A 48 7.08 5.30 -6.49
CA ALA A 48 7.97 4.15 -6.31
C ALA A 48 9.10 4.41 -5.28
N PRO A 49 9.76 5.58 -5.24
CA PRO A 49 10.78 5.88 -4.21
C PRO A 49 10.16 6.12 -2.83
N LEU A 50 8.94 6.69 -2.78
CA LEU A 50 8.27 7.03 -1.52
C LEU A 50 7.76 5.79 -0.79
N MET A 51 7.44 4.71 -1.51
CA MET A 51 7.04 3.44 -0.87
C MET A 51 8.21 2.66 -0.26
N ALA A 52 9.47 2.98 -0.62
CA ALA A 52 10.67 2.30 -0.10
C ALA A 52 10.93 2.53 1.38
N ASP A 53 10.57 3.72 1.87
CA ASP A 53 10.81 4.12 3.27
C ASP A 53 9.55 4.03 4.14
N TYR A 54 8.41 3.61 3.59
CA TYR A 54 7.15 3.60 4.34
C TYR A 54 6.98 2.32 5.15
N ASP A 55 6.92 2.48 6.47
CA ASP A 55 6.42 1.46 7.38
C ASP A 55 4.91 1.27 7.13
N LEU A 56 4.58 0.22 6.38
CA LEU A 56 3.24 -0.10 5.90
C LEU A 56 2.45 -0.88 6.95
N SER A 57 2.36 -0.33 8.16
CA SER A 57 1.41 -0.75 9.19
C SER A 57 -0.04 -0.39 8.79
N LEU A 58 -0.39 -0.54 7.51
CA LEU A 58 -1.73 -0.38 6.98
C LEU A 58 -2.49 -1.67 7.32
N GLU A 59 -3.65 -1.52 7.96
CA GLU A 59 -4.58 -2.61 8.19
C GLU A 59 -5.07 -3.12 6.84
N LEU A 60 -4.37 -4.13 6.30
CA LEU A 60 -4.77 -4.80 5.08
C LEU A 60 -5.91 -5.77 5.42
N PRO A 61 -6.97 -5.83 4.60
CA PRO A 61 -8.01 -6.83 4.77
C PRO A 61 -7.46 -8.21 4.38
N LEU A 62 -6.82 -8.89 5.33
CA LEU A 62 -6.30 -10.24 5.16
C LEU A 62 -7.43 -11.26 5.28
N LEU A 63 -7.32 -12.37 4.55
CA LEU A 63 -8.23 -13.50 4.71
C LEU A 63 -8.12 -14.05 6.15
N PRO A 64 -9.23 -14.49 6.77
CA PRO A 64 -9.21 -15.08 8.11
C PRO A 64 -8.19 -16.24 8.20
N GLY A 65 -7.33 -16.20 9.22
CA GLY A 65 -6.28 -17.19 9.42
C GLY A 65 -4.98 -16.92 8.66
N SER A 66 -4.94 -15.97 7.72
CA SER A 66 -3.71 -15.61 7.03
C SER A 66 -2.85 -14.68 7.89
N LYS A 67 -1.55 -14.94 7.95
CA LYS A 67 -0.56 -14.05 8.59
C LYS A 67 0.40 -13.49 7.55
N ILE A 68 0.87 -12.27 7.76
CA ILE A 68 1.95 -11.70 6.96
C ILE A 68 3.24 -12.43 7.33
N LYS A 69 3.80 -13.16 6.38
CA LYS A 69 5.09 -13.85 6.52
C LYS A 69 6.24 -12.92 6.17
N ASN A 70 6.08 -12.15 5.09
CA ASN A 70 7.12 -11.27 4.58
C ASN A 70 6.50 -10.11 3.78
N VAL A 71 7.22 -8.99 3.75
CA VAL A 71 6.86 -7.81 2.95
C VAL A 71 8.10 -7.41 2.16
N GLN A 72 7.95 -7.27 0.85
CA GLN A 72 9.02 -6.83 -0.06
C GLN A 72 8.53 -5.67 -0.90
N LEU A 73 9.45 -4.78 -1.26
CA LEU A 73 9.21 -3.75 -2.26
C LEU A 73 10.07 -4.05 -3.50
N GLU A 74 9.43 -4.23 -4.64
CA GLU A 74 10.09 -4.51 -5.93
C GLU A 74 9.53 -3.58 -7.01
N ASP A 75 10.39 -2.75 -7.60
CA ASP A 75 10.01 -1.80 -8.67
C ASP A 75 8.82 -0.89 -8.30
N GLY A 76 8.75 -0.47 -7.03
CA GLY A 76 7.65 0.34 -6.52
C GLY A 76 6.35 -0.43 -6.26
N ARG A 77 6.36 -1.76 -6.39
CA ARG A 77 5.24 -2.65 -6.03
C ARG A 77 5.50 -3.26 -4.66
N LEU A 78 4.45 -3.37 -3.86
CA LEU A 78 4.50 -4.03 -2.56
C LEU A 78 4.05 -5.49 -2.73
N LEU A 79 4.95 -6.42 -2.40
CA LEU A 79 4.69 -7.85 -2.40
C LEU A 79 4.50 -8.32 -0.96
N LEU A 80 3.29 -8.75 -0.65
CA LEU A 80 2.92 -9.23 0.68
C LEU A 80 2.78 -10.76 0.64
N MET A 81 3.74 -11.48 1.22
CA MET A 81 3.68 -12.94 1.29
C MET A 81 2.92 -13.38 2.53
N LEU A 82 1.98 -14.29 2.36
CA LEU A 82 1.12 -14.82 3.39
C LEU A 82 1.58 -16.22 3.82
N SER A 83 1.41 -16.53 5.10
CA SER A 83 1.40 -17.89 5.63
C SER A 83 0.01 -18.25 6.13
N ALA A 84 -0.28 -19.55 6.12
CA ALA A 84 -1.42 -20.13 6.83
C ALA A 84 -1.18 -20.19 8.34
#